data_AF-Q30JJ4-F1
#
_entry.id   AF-Q30JJ4-F1
#
_cell.length_a   1.000
_cell.length_b   1.000
_cell.length_c   1.000
_cell.angle_alpha   90.00
_cell.angle_beta   90.00
_cell.angle_gamma   90.00
#
_symmetry.space_group_name_H-M   'P 1'
#
loop_
_entity.id
_entity.type
_entity.pdbx_description
1 polymer ?
#
loop_
_entity_poly.entity_id
_entity_poly.type
_entity_poly.pdbx_seq_one_letter_code
_entity_poly.pdbx_strand_id
1 'polypeptide(L)'
;LRDGDVLADTVRDISRYNGRALIMPNTVPPVTTTEMALAYRERIMAAQPQPHFEPLMALYLTDNTSPEEIRKAKASGKVVAAKLYPAGATTNSDSGVTSAKKIYSVLQAMQEVGMLLLVHGEVTTHEVDIFDREKTFLDTVLAPIVNDFPQLKIVLEHITTADAVTFVQKAGDNVAATITAHHLLFNRNHMLVGGIRPHFYCLPILKRATHQHALVAAATSGSKKFFLGTDSAPHAKGRKEAACGCAGSYTAHAALELYAEVFEKEGKLENLEA
;
A
#
# COMPACT_ATOMS: atom_id res chain seq x y z
N LEU A 1 2.71 -0.24 10.52
CA LEU A 1 3.15 0.26 11.84
C LEU A 1 4.41 -0.43 12.38
N ARG A 2 4.89 -1.53 11.78
CA ARG A 2 5.97 -2.37 12.37
C ARG A 2 5.51 -2.95 13.71
N ASP A 3 6.42 -3.35 14.58
CA ASP A 3 6.09 -3.98 15.87
C ASP A 3 7.21 -3.69 16.88
N GLY A 4 7.04 -4.13 18.13
CA GLY A 4 8.00 -3.91 19.20
C GLY A 4 8.11 -2.43 19.59
N ASP A 5 9.32 -1.98 19.93
CA ASP A 5 9.55 -0.65 20.53
C ASP A 5 9.05 0.51 19.66
N VAL A 6 9.15 0.40 18.34
CA VAL A 6 8.71 1.45 17.40
C VAL A 6 7.18 1.52 17.24
N LEU A 7 6.45 0.52 17.74
CA LEU A 7 5.00 0.47 17.61
C LEU A 7 4.36 1.66 18.33
N ALA A 8 4.84 2.02 19.52
CA ALA A 8 4.31 3.14 20.29
C ALA A 8 4.40 4.47 19.52
N ASP A 9 5.55 4.75 18.89
CA ASP A 9 5.74 5.97 18.09
C ASP A 9 4.83 6.00 16.86
N THR A 10 4.78 4.88 16.14
CA THR A 10 4.01 4.81 14.89
C THR A 10 2.50 4.82 15.13
N VAL A 11 2.05 4.23 16.24
CA VAL A 11 0.64 4.28 16.68
C VAL A 11 0.27 5.68 17.12
N ARG A 12 1.12 6.36 17.91
CA ARG A 12 0.91 7.78 18.28
C ARG A 12 0.72 8.63 17.04
N ASP A 13 1.62 8.51 16.06
CA ASP A 13 1.63 9.38 14.89
C ASP A 13 0.45 9.09 13.95
N ILE A 14 0.17 7.82 13.63
CA ILE A 14 -0.96 7.48 12.74
C ILE A 14 -2.32 7.79 13.39
N SER A 15 -2.45 7.66 14.71
CA SER A 15 -3.72 7.87 15.39
C SER A 15 -4.01 9.34 15.68
N ARG A 16 -3.05 10.25 15.46
CA ARG A 16 -3.18 11.67 15.82
C ARG A 16 -4.42 12.35 15.25
N TYR A 17 -4.73 12.07 13.98
CA TYR A 17 -5.87 12.66 13.26
C TYR A 17 -6.68 11.64 12.47
N ASN A 18 -6.16 10.44 12.19
CA ASN A 18 -6.91 9.45 11.43
C ASN A 18 -7.97 8.79 12.32
N GLY A 19 -9.21 8.72 11.84
CA GLY A 19 -10.24 7.90 12.47
C GLY A 19 -9.99 6.40 12.28
N ARG A 20 -9.46 5.99 11.12
CA ARG A 20 -9.16 4.59 10.80
C ARG A 20 -7.85 4.48 10.03
N ALA A 21 -7.15 3.36 10.16
CA ALA A 21 -6.04 3.01 9.29
C ALA A 21 -6.05 1.52 8.93
N LEU A 22 -5.82 1.20 7.65
CA LEU A 22 -5.57 -0.16 7.21
C LEU A 22 -4.12 -0.54 7.51
N ILE A 23 -3.94 -1.53 8.37
CA ILE A 23 -2.64 -1.97 8.87
C ILE A 23 -2.10 -3.06 7.95
N MET A 24 -1.01 -2.74 7.24
CA MET A 24 -0.33 -3.68 6.34
C MET A 24 0.32 -4.85 7.11
N PRO A 25 0.32 -6.07 6.54
CA PRO A 25 0.61 -7.31 7.28
C PRO A 25 2.06 -7.81 7.17
N ASN A 26 2.98 -7.02 6.63
CA ASN A 26 4.39 -7.42 6.40
C ASN A 26 5.29 -7.20 7.63
N THR A 27 4.80 -7.58 8.81
CA THR A 27 5.62 -7.73 10.03
C THR A 27 6.63 -8.88 9.87
N VAL A 28 7.45 -9.12 10.89
CA VAL A 28 8.35 -10.28 10.94
C VAL A 28 7.97 -11.13 12.15
N PRO A 29 7.37 -12.33 11.97
CA PRO A 29 6.91 -12.92 10.70
C PRO A 29 5.70 -12.17 10.08
N PRO A 30 5.38 -12.38 8.79
CA PRO A 30 4.21 -11.79 8.16
C PRO A 30 2.90 -12.29 8.79
N VAL A 31 1.89 -11.43 8.84
CA VAL A 31 0.58 -11.76 9.41
C VAL A 31 -0.24 -12.58 8.42
N THR A 32 -0.10 -13.91 8.46
CA THR A 32 -0.75 -14.82 7.49
C THR A 32 -2.02 -15.48 8.00
N THR A 33 -2.34 -15.36 9.30
CA THR A 33 -3.55 -15.95 9.90
C THR A 33 -4.39 -14.92 10.65
N THR A 34 -5.65 -15.26 10.84
CA THR A 34 -6.63 -14.51 11.62
C THR A 34 -6.13 -14.27 13.04
N GLU A 35 -5.58 -15.29 13.69
CA GLU A 35 -5.05 -15.19 15.05
C GLU A 35 -3.91 -14.19 15.14
N MET A 36 -2.98 -14.21 14.17
CA MET A 36 -1.87 -13.26 14.12
C MET A 36 -2.39 -11.83 13.93
N ALA A 37 -3.40 -11.64 13.08
CA ALA A 37 -3.99 -10.33 12.83
C ALA A 37 -4.70 -9.78 14.08
N LEU A 38 -5.46 -10.61 14.78
CA LEU A 38 -6.12 -10.23 16.03
C LEU A 38 -5.11 -9.94 17.13
N ALA A 39 -4.09 -10.79 17.32
CA ALA A 39 -3.04 -10.56 18.31
C ALA A 39 -2.26 -9.27 18.03
N TYR A 40 -1.96 -8.97 16.76
CA TYR A 40 -1.29 -7.73 16.38
C TYR A 40 -2.19 -6.50 16.59
N ARG A 41 -3.49 -6.63 16.30
CA ARG A 41 -4.47 -5.59 16.62
C ARG A 41 -4.48 -5.27 18.11
N GLU A 42 -4.48 -6.28 18.97
CA GLU A 42 -4.45 -6.06 20.43
C GLU A 42 -3.16 -5.35 20.87
N ARG A 43 -2.00 -5.66 20.28
CA ARG A 43 -0.76 -4.91 20.53
C ARG A 43 -0.86 -3.44 20.11
N ILE A 44 -1.49 -3.17 18.96
CA ILE A 44 -1.75 -1.79 18.49
C ILE A 44 -2.64 -1.03 19.47
N MET A 45 -3.72 -1.66 19.94
CA MET A 45 -4.64 -1.02 20.90
C MET A 45 -3.96 -0.81 22.26
N ALA A 46 -3.13 -1.75 22.71
CA ALA A 46 -2.35 -1.63 23.94
C ALA A 46 -1.28 -0.53 23.88
N ALA A 47 -0.89 -0.08 22.69
CA ALA A 47 -0.03 1.10 22.50
C ALA A 47 -0.77 2.43 22.67
N GLN A 48 -2.03 2.40 23.13
CA GLN A 48 -2.83 3.56 23.53
C GLN A 48 -2.98 4.62 22.42
N PRO A 49 -3.56 4.26 21.25
CA PRO A 49 -3.87 5.24 20.22
C PRO A 49 -4.89 6.29 20.73
N GLN A 50 -5.09 7.36 19.95
CA GLN A 50 -6.17 8.30 20.22
C GLN A 50 -7.54 7.58 20.29
N PRO A 51 -8.48 8.01 21.17
CA PRO A 51 -9.73 7.28 21.40
C PRO A 51 -10.61 7.06 20.17
N HIS A 52 -10.47 7.90 19.14
CA HIS A 52 -11.24 7.83 17.89
C HIS A 52 -10.62 6.91 16.84
N PHE A 53 -9.44 6.34 17.09
CA PHE A 53 -8.70 5.56 16.11
C PHE A 53 -9.10 4.09 16.12
N GLU A 54 -9.42 3.56 14.94
CA GLU A 54 -9.69 2.14 14.73
C GLU A 54 -8.69 1.52 13.71
N PRO A 55 -7.87 0.54 14.13
CA PRO A 55 -7.05 -0.24 13.21
C PRO A 55 -7.90 -1.29 12.49
N LEU A 56 -7.86 -1.24 11.16
CA LEU A 56 -8.41 -2.26 10.26
C LEU A 56 -7.29 -3.19 9.83
N MET A 57 -7.46 -4.50 9.97
CA MET A 57 -6.37 -5.45 9.72
C MET A 57 -6.42 -6.01 8.30
N ALA A 58 -5.26 -6.45 7.81
CA ALA A 58 -5.14 -7.22 6.58
C ALA A 58 -4.37 -8.52 6.81
N LEU A 59 -4.55 -9.51 5.94
CA LEU A 59 -3.68 -10.70 5.86
C LEU A 59 -2.61 -10.54 4.78
N TYR A 60 -1.44 -11.11 5.02
CA TYR A 60 -0.39 -11.27 4.03
C TYR A 60 -0.69 -12.52 3.18
N LEU A 61 -0.86 -12.34 1.87
CA LEU A 61 -1.09 -13.46 0.95
C LEU A 61 0.21 -14.21 0.65
N THR A 62 0.13 -15.54 0.70
CA THR A 62 1.21 -16.46 0.36
C THR A 62 0.69 -17.53 -0.60
N ASP A 63 1.58 -18.30 -1.23
CA ASP A 63 1.20 -19.48 -2.02
C ASP A 63 0.43 -20.54 -1.20
N ASN A 64 0.56 -20.52 0.13
CA ASN A 64 -0.05 -21.49 1.05
C ASN A 64 -1.33 -20.96 1.73
N THR A 65 -1.73 -19.72 1.45
CA THR A 65 -2.96 -19.16 2.03
C THR A 65 -4.16 -19.98 1.56
N SER A 66 -5.02 -20.41 2.47
CA SER A 66 -6.21 -21.19 2.12
C SER A 66 -7.46 -20.31 1.98
N PRO A 67 -8.42 -20.72 1.13
CA PRO A 67 -9.76 -20.11 1.08
C PRO A 67 -10.46 -20.06 2.44
N GLU A 68 -10.27 -21.08 3.28
CA GLU A 68 -10.86 -21.18 4.62
C GLU A 68 -10.34 -20.07 5.53
N GLU A 69 -9.05 -19.74 5.44
CA GLU A 69 -8.45 -18.67 6.23
C GLU A 69 -9.02 -17.29 5.83
N ILE A 70 -9.32 -17.07 4.55
CA ILE A 70 -10.01 -15.85 4.08
C ILE A 70 -11.40 -15.73 4.69
N ARG A 71 -12.20 -16.80 4.65
CA ARG A 71 -13.57 -16.81 5.18
C ARG A 71 -13.56 -16.56 6.69
N LYS A 72 -12.67 -17.24 7.41
CA LYS A 72 -12.47 -17.09 8.85
C LYS A 72 -12.04 -15.67 9.22
N ALA A 73 -11.06 -15.12 8.50
CA ALA A 73 -10.57 -13.77 8.74
C ALA A 73 -11.65 -12.71 8.52
N LYS A 74 -12.42 -12.82 7.42
CA LYS A 74 -13.54 -11.91 7.17
C LYS A 74 -14.61 -11.98 8.26
N ALA A 75 -14.93 -13.20 8.72
CA ALA A 75 -15.91 -13.44 9.78
C ALA A 75 -15.51 -12.82 11.14
N SER A 76 -14.22 -12.56 11.38
CA SER A 76 -13.76 -11.85 12.60
C SER A 76 -14.26 -10.40 12.70
N GLY A 77 -14.66 -9.79 11.57
CA GLY A 77 -15.03 -8.38 11.48
C GLY A 77 -13.87 -7.39 11.65
N LYS A 78 -12.64 -7.86 11.91
CA LYS A 78 -11.45 -7.01 12.10
C LYS A 78 -10.48 -7.07 10.92
N VAL A 79 -10.48 -8.17 10.17
CA VAL A 79 -9.73 -8.28 8.91
C VAL A 79 -10.63 -7.90 7.75
N VAL A 80 -10.29 -6.81 7.07
CA VAL A 80 -11.12 -6.27 5.98
C VAL A 80 -10.55 -6.57 4.59
N ALA A 81 -9.27 -6.93 4.51
CA ALA A 81 -8.54 -7.08 3.27
C ALA A 81 -7.43 -8.14 3.35
N ALA A 82 -6.92 -8.56 2.19
CA ALA A 82 -5.67 -9.30 2.10
C ALA A 82 -4.74 -8.62 1.09
N LYS A 83 -3.45 -8.55 1.42
CA LYS A 83 -2.42 -7.84 0.67
C LYS A 83 -1.56 -8.84 -0.11
N LEU A 84 -1.55 -8.67 -1.43
CA LEU A 84 -0.66 -9.33 -2.37
C LEU A 84 0.66 -8.55 -2.44
N TYR A 85 1.74 -9.23 -2.07
CA TYR A 85 3.11 -8.84 -2.40
C TYR A 85 3.69 -9.87 -3.37
N PRO A 86 4.13 -9.47 -4.57
CA PRO A 86 4.93 -10.35 -5.41
C PRO A 86 6.21 -10.71 -4.67
N ALA A 87 6.61 -11.99 -4.75
CA ALA A 87 7.78 -12.47 -4.00
C ALA A 87 9.03 -11.63 -4.33
N GLY A 88 9.68 -11.10 -3.29
CA GLY A 88 10.88 -10.24 -3.40
C GLY A 88 10.65 -8.80 -3.89
N ALA A 89 9.41 -8.32 -3.99
CA ALA A 89 9.11 -6.97 -4.50
C ALA A 89 9.50 -5.83 -3.55
N THR A 90 9.46 -6.03 -2.23
CA THR A 90 9.67 -4.98 -1.24
C THR A 90 10.10 -5.55 0.13
N THR A 91 10.19 -4.70 1.15
CA THR A 91 10.59 -5.09 2.51
C THR A 91 9.70 -6.21 3.05
N ASN A 92 10.34 -7.30 3.48
CA ASN A 92 9.72 -8.52 4.03
C ASN A 92 8.79 -9.26 3.07
N SER A 93 9.01 -9.16 1.75
CA SER A 93 8.13 -9.82 0.77
C SER A 93 8.62 -11.17 0.24
N ASP A 94 9.67 -11.76 0.80
CA ASP A 94 10.26 -13.01 0.28
C ASP A 94 9.29 -14.20 0.36
N SER A 95 8.37 -14.19 1.34
CA SER A 95 7.29 -15.17 1.48
C SER A 95 6.05 -14.84 0.64
N GLY A 96 6.16 -13.89 -0.29
CA GLY A 96 5.09 -13.43 -1.17
C GLY A 96 4.59 -14.48 -2.16
N VAL A 97 3.66 -14.04 -3.00
CA VAL A 97 3.04 -14.88 -4.02
C VAL A 97 4.00 -15.02 -5.20
N THR A 98 4.28 -16.26 -5.60
CA THR A 98 5.18 -16.54 -6.74
C THR A 98 4.49 -16.46 -8.09
N SER A 99 3.18 -16.72 -8.11
CA SER A 99 2.34 -16.63 -9.31
C SER A 99 0.89 -16.38 -8.90
N ALA A 100 0.24 -15.41 -9.53
CA ALA A 100 -1.16 -15.08 -9.24
C ALA A 100 -2.08 -16.30 -9.39
N LYS A 101 -1.83 -17.19 -10.37
CA LYS A 101 -2.66 -18.37 -10.62
C LYS A 101 -2.72 -19.34 -9.43
N LYS A 102 -1.67 -19.40 -8.60
CA LYS A 102 -1.65 -20.27 -7.40
C LYS A 102 -2.67 -19.86 -6.34
N ILE A 103 -3.03 -18.58 -6.31
CA ILE A 103 -3.95 -18.03 -5.31
C ILE A 103 -5.36 -17.81 -5.86
N TYR A 104 -5.71 -18.33 -7.04
CA TYR A 104 -7.04 -18.09 -7.63
C TYR A 104 -8.19 -18.61 -6.76
N SER A 105 -8.00 -19.73 -6.07
CA SER A 105 -8.98 -20.23 -5.10
C SER A 105 -9.17 -19.27 -3.91
N VAL A 106 -8.10 -18.59 -3.49
CA VAL A 106 -8.11 -17.56 -2.45
C VAL A 106 -8.83 -16.31 -2.94
N LEU A 107 -8.52 -15.83 -4.15
CA LEU A 107 -9.17 -14.67 -4.77
C LEU A 107 -10.67 -14.90 -4.97
N GLN A 108 -11.05 -16.11 -5.37
CA GLN A 108 -12.45 -16.52 -5.46
C GLN A 108 -13.15 -16.42 -4.10
N ALA A 109 -12.54 -16.95 -3.03
CA ALA A 109 -13.11 -16.83 -1.68
C ALA A 109 -13.19 -15.38 -1.20
N MET A 110 -12.21 -14.54 -1.52
CA MET A 110 -12.23 -13.10 -1.22
C MET A 110 -13.39 -12.41 -1.91
N GLN A 111 -13.66 -12.74 -3.18
CA GLN A 111 -14.80 -12.23 -3.94
C GLN A 111 -16.12 -12.66 -3.30
N GLU A 112 -16.27 -13.94 -2.94
CA GLU A 112 -17.47 -14.50 -2.30
C GLU A 112 -17.83 -13.79 -0.98
N VAL A 113 -16.84 -13.49 -0.15
CA VAL A 113 -17.05 -12.87 1.17
C VAL A 113 -16.91 -11.35 1.17
N GLY A 114 -16.66 -10.72 0.01
CA GLY A 114 -16.44 -9.29 -0.11
C GLY A 114 -15.23 -8.77 0.68
N MET A 115 -14.13 -9.55 0.71
CA MET A 115 -12.83 -9.10 1.21
C MET A 115 -12.07 -8.35 0.12
N LEU A 116 -11.43 -7.22 0.45
CA LEU A 116 -10.66 -6.44 -0.52
C LEU A 116 -9.33 -7.13 -0.83
N LEU A 117 -8.95 -7.13 -2.11
CA LEU A 117 -7.59 -7.43 -2.54
C LEU A 117 -6.80 -6.13 -2.64
N LEU A 118 -5.74 -6.03 -1.84
CA LEU A 118 -4.79 -4.93 -1.92
C LEU A 118 -3.56 -5.42 -2.69
N VAL A 119 -3.01 -4.63 -3.60
CA VAL A 119 -1.95 -5.09 -4.50
C VAL A 119 -0.76 -4.15 -4.45
N HIS A 120 0.41 -4.67 -4.07
CA HIS A 120 1.67 -4.03 -4.43
C HIS A 120 1.99 -4.42 -5.89
N GLY A 121 1.70 -3.52 -6.82
CA GLY A 121 1.69 -3.84 -8.24
C GLY A 121 3.03 -3.66 -8.96
N GLU A 122 4.06 -4.42 -8.59
CA GLU A 122 5.34 -4.48 -9.32
C GLU A 122 5.75 -5.92 -9.61
N VAL A 123 6.17 -6.23 -10.83
CA VAL A 123 6.87 -7.51 -11.10
C VAL A 123 8.28 -7.48 -10.51
N THR A 124 8.85 -8.65 -10.24
CA THR A 124 10.19 -8.76 -9.62
C THR A 124 11.22 -9.45 -10.52
N THR A 125 10.83 -9.75 -11.75
CA THR A 125 11.66 -10.34 -12.79
C THR A 125 12.95 -9.52 -12.96
N HIS A 126 14.10 -10.20 -12.93
CA HIS A 126 15.43 -9.58 -12.86
C HIS A 126 15.72 -8.65 -14.06
N GLU A 127 15.19 -9.00 -15.23
CA GLU A 127 15.39 -8.31 -16.51
C GLU A 127 14.54 -7.05 -16.65
N VAL A 128 13.54 -6.85 -15.78
CA VAL A 128 12.64 -5.69 -15.82
C VAL A 128 13.18 -4.57 -14.94
N ASP A 129 13.52 -3.46 -15.58
CA ASP A 129 14.01 -2.25 -14.91
C ASP A 129 12.99 -1.75 -13.87
N ILE A 130 13.49 -1.30 -12.71
CA ILE A 130 12.66 -0.86 -11.58
C ILE A 130 11.69 0.29 -11.95
N PHE A 131 12.00 1.10 -12.96
CA PHE A 131 11.13 2.16 -13.42
C PHE A 131 9.94 1.63 -14.25
N ASP A 132 10.03 0.42 -14.81
CA ASP A 132 9.04 -0.19 -15.69
C ASP A 132 8.21 -1.30 -15.02
N ARG A 133 8.64 -1.79 -13.85
CA ARG A 133 7.99 -2.89 -13.11
C ARG A 133 6.50 -2.71 -12.86
N GLU A 134 6.09 -1.49 -12.50
CA GLU A 134 4.66 -1.19 -12.24
C GLU A 134 3.84 -1.37 -13.51
N LYS A 135 4.29 -0.81 -14.63
CA LYS A 135 3.63 -0.96 -15.92
C LYS A 135 3.54 -2.41 -16.37
N THR A 136 4.65 -3.15 -16.29
CA THR A 136 4.66 -4.58 -16.63
C THR A 136 3.66 -5.37 -15.76
N PHE A 137 3.51 -5.03 -14.49
CA PHE A 137 2.55 -5.68 -13.60
C PHE A 137 1.09 -5.44 -14.04
N LEU A 138 0.75 -4.22 -14.48
CA LEU A 138 -0.58 -3.90 -14.99
C LEU A 138 -0.97 -4.84 -16.14
N ASP A 139 -0.06 -4.99 -17.11
CA ASP A 139 -0.29 -5.75 -18.33
C ASP A 139 -0.33 -7.27 -18.07
N THR A 140 0.61 -7.77 -17.26
CA THR A 140 0.86 -9.21 -17.15
C THR A 140 0.17 -9.88 -15.96
N VAL A 141 -0.21 -9.12 -14.93
CA VAL A 141 -0.78 -9.68 -13.70
C VAL A 141 -2.13 -9.05 -13.36
N LEU A 142 -2.21 -7.72 -13.26
CA LEU A 142 -3.43 -7.07 -12.76
C LEU A 142 -4.59 -7.16 -13.74
N ALA A 143 -4.37 -6.90 -15.03
CA ALA A 143 -5.41 -6.97 -16.05
C ALA A 143 -6.07 -8.37 -16.10
N PRO A 144 -5.32 -9.50 -16.12
CA PRO A 144 -5.90 -10.83 -15.99
C PRO A 144 -6.74 -11.03 -14.71
N ILE A 145 -6.25 -10.59 -13.54
CA ILE A 145 -7.00 -10.71 -12.28
C ILE A 145 -8.32 -9.94 -12.34
N VAL A 146 -8.30 -8.70 -12.83
CA VAL A 146 -9.51 -7.87 -12.96
C VAL A 146 -10.54 -8.53 -13.88
N ASN A 147 -10.09 -9.13 -14.99
CA ASN A 147 -10.98 -9.84 -15.92
C ASN A 147 -11.56 -11.13 -15.33
N ASP A 148 -10.74 -11.90 -14.62
CA ASP A 148 -11.14 -13.19 -14.06
C ASP A 148 -12.03 -13.06 -12.81
N PHE A 149 -11.95 -11.93 -12.09
CA PHE A 149 -12.69 -11.66 -10.85
C PHE A 149 -13.45 -10.31 -10.89
N PRO A 150 -14.49 -10.17 -11.73
CA PRO A 150 -15.15 -8.89 -11.99
C PRO A 150 -15.91 -8.31 -10.79
N GLN A 151 -16.18 -9.10 -9.74
CA GLN A 151 -16.85 -8.63 -8.52
C GLN A 151 -15.88 -8.43 -7.35
N LEU A 152 -14.62 -8.87 -7.48
CA LEU A 152 -13.61 -8.68 -6.46
C LEU A 152 -13.23 -7.20 -6.40
N LYS A 153 -13.30 -6.63 -5.20
CA LYS A 153 -12.84 -5.24 -4.96
C LYS A 153 -11.32 -5.24 -4.84
N ILE A 154 -10.67 -4.48 -5.71
CA ILE A 154 -9.22 -4.43 -5.85
C ILE A 154 -8.72 -3.00 -5.65
N VAL A 155 -7.72 -2.84 -4.78
CA VAL A 155 -6.99 -1.59 -4.61
C VAL A 155 -5.58 -1.80 -5.12
N LEU A 156 -5.23 -1.09 -6.19
CA LEU A 156 -3.85 -0.96 -6.61
C LEU A 156 -3.17 0.05 -5.69
N GLU A 157 -2.36 -0.45 -4.76
CA GLU A 157 -1.76 0.40 -3.73
C GLU A 157 -0.69 1.32 -4.32
N HIS A 158 -0.51 2.48 -3.67
CA HIS A 158 0.62 3.42 -3.83
C HIS A 158 1.08 3.58 -5.29
N ILE A 159 0.16 3.88 -6.20
CA ILE A 159 0.46 4.00 -7.63
C ILE A 159 1.50 5.09 -7.90
N THR A 160 2.39 4.85 -8.86
CA THR A 160 3.53 5.74 -9.13
C THR A 160 3.66 6.20 -10.57
N THR A 161 2.86 5.66 -11.48
CA THR A 161 2.91 5.92 -12.92
C THR A 161 1.61 6.49 -13.49
N ALA A 162 1.74 7.17 -14.64
CA ALA A 162 0.60 7.65 -15.42
C ALA A 162 -0.15 6.48 -16.07
N ASP A 163 0.55 5.39 -16.36
CA ASP A 163 -0.01 4.13 -16.83
C ASP A 163 -0.98 3.56 -15.79
N ALA A 164 -0.60 3.51 -14.51
CA ALA A 164 -1.48 3.06 -13.42
C ALA A 164 -2.69 3.97 -13.21
N VAL A 165 -2.51 5.30 -13.28
CA VAL A 165 -3.65 6.26 -13.26
C VAL A 165 -4.64 5.94 -14.37
N THR A 166 -4.13 5.77 -15.61
CA THR A 166 -4.96 5.48 -16.79
C THR A 166 -5.66 4.12 -16.64
N PHE A 167 -4.96 3.11 -16.11
CA PHE A 167 -5.52 1.79 -15.87
C PHE A 167 -6.72 1.87 -14.90
N VAL A 168 -6.56 2.52 -13.76
CA VAL A 168 -7.61 2.64 -12.73
C VAL A 168 -8.82 3.45 -13.24
N GLN A 169 -8.58 4.51 -14.02
CA GLN A 169 -9.64 5.30 -14.65
C GLN A 169 -10.48 4.49 -15.65
N LYS A 170 -9.85 3.56 -16.38
CA LYS A 170 -10.53 2.71 -17.38
C LYS A 170 -11.15 1.44 -16.78
N ALA A 171 -10.68 1.00 -15.62
CA ALA A 171 -11.20 -0.18 -14.95
C ALA A 171 -12.59 0.06 -14.35
N GLY A 172 -13.36 -1.02 -14.14
CA GLY A 172 -14.70 -0.98 -13.55
C GLY A 172 -14.73 -0.47 -12.10
N ASP A 173 -15.93 -0.28 -11.55
CA ASP A 173 -16.14 0.31 -10.20
C ASP A 173 -15.54 -0.51 -9.06
N ASN A 174 -15.17 -1.77 -9.33
CA ASN A 174 -14.50 -2.65 -8.38
C ASN A 174 -12.99 -2.35 -8.23
N VAL A 175 -12.40 -1.48 -9.05
CA VAL A 175 -10.97 -1.14 -9.01
C VAL A 175 -10.77 0.32 -8.59
N ALA A 176 -9.90 0.51 -7.60
CA ALA A 176 -9.47 1.80 -7.08
C ALA A 176 -7.96 1.81 -6.81
N ALA A 177 -7.41 2.94 -6.39
CA ALA A 177 -6.00 3.07 -6.03
C ALA A 177 -5.77 4.03 -4.87
N THR A 178 -4.70 3.75 -4.11
CA THR A 178 -4.16 4.70 -3.13
C THR A 178 -3.00 5.47 -3.72
N ILE A 179 -2.86 6.74 -3.30
CA ILE A 179 -1.73 7.59 -3.69
C ILE A 179 -1.07 8.11 -2.42
N THR A 180 0.25 7.95 -2.32
CA THR A 180 1.03 8.37 -1.15
C THR A 180 1.37 9.86 -1.19
N ALA A 181 1.57 10.47 -0.01
CA ALA A 181 2.05 11.85 0.08
C ALA A 181 3.41 12.07 -0.63
N HIS A 182 4.36 11.15 -0.46
CA HIS A 182 5.70 11.30 -1.01
C HIS A 182 5.76 11.16 -2.54
N HIS A 183 4.88 10.37 -3.16
CA HIS A 183 4.75 10.30 -4.62
C HIS A 183 4.03 11.52 -5.22
N LEU A 184 3.26 12.26 -4.43
CA LEU A 184 2.66 13.55 -4.84
C LEU A 184 3.67 14.69 -4.74
N LEU A 185 4.44 14.74 -3.67
CA LEU A 185 5.40 15.82 -3.40
C LEU A 185 6.68 15.70 -4.22
N PHE A 186 7.13 14.47 -4.51
CA PHE A 186 8.45 14.23 -5.06
C PHE A 186 8.44 13.40 -6.34
N ASN A 187 9.56 13.51 -7.05
CA ASN A 187 9.92 12.67 -8.20
C ASN A 187 11.39 12.27 -8.07
N ARG A 188 11.87 11.38 -8.94
CA ARG A 188 13.21 10.78 -8.83
C ARG A 188 14.37 11.76 -8.77
N ASN A 189 14.21 13.00 -9.27
CA ASN A 189 15.28 14.00 -9.16
C ASN A 189 15.51 14.40 -7.69
N HIS A 190 14.46 14.45 -6.86
CA HIS A 190 14.58 14.72 -5.43
C HIS A 190 15.40 13.63 -4.72
N MET A 191 15.37 12.40 -5.23
CA MET A 191 16.16 11.30 -4.68
C MET A 191 17.62 11.28 -5.16
N LEU A 192 17.92 11.79 -6.36
CA LEU A 192 19.20 11.52 -7.06
C LEU A 192 20.04 12.77 -7.39
N VAL A 193 19.43 13.93 -7.63
CA VAL A 193 20.14 15.12 -8.10
C VAL A 193 20.91 15.79 -6.96
N GLY A 194 22.21 16.07 -7.19
CA GLY A 194 23.09 16.68 -6.20
C GLY A 194 23.53 15.74 -5.07
N GLY A 195 23.22 14.44 -5.18
CA GLY A 195 23.55 13.42 -4.19
C GLY A 195 22.41 12.43 -4.00
N ILE A 196 22.76 11.17 -3.74
CA ILE A 196 21.77 10.13 -3.41
C ILE A 196 21.18 10.40 -2.03
N ARG A 197 19.84 10.44 -1.95
CA ARG A 197 19.09 10.69 -0.72
C ARG A 197 18.26 9.47 -0.33
N PRO A 198 18.79 8.54 0.49
CA PRO A 198 18.15 7.26 0.76
C PRO A 198 16.81 7.39 1.50
N HIS A 199 16.55 8.50 2.19
CA HIS A 199 15.27 8.75 2.86
C HIS A 199 14.09 8.92 1.90
N PHE A 200 14.34 9.26 0.63
CA PHE A 200 13.33 9.27 -0.44
C PHE A 200 13.20 7.92 -1.16
N TYR A 201 14.09 6.96 -0.90
CA TYR A 201 14.02 5.64 -1.51
C TYR A 201 12.88 4.82 -0.88
N CYS A 202 11.89 4.48 -1.70
CA CYS A 202 10.72 3.67 -1.41
C CYS A 202 10.40 2.74 -2.59
N LEU A 203 9.44 1.84 -2.40
CA LEU A 203 8.95 0.93 -3.44
C LEU A 203 7.42 1.02 -3.52
N PRO A 204 6.83 1.27 -4.70
CA PRO A 204 7.51 1.48 -5.99
C PRO A 204 8.38 2.74 -5.98
N ILE A 205 9.42 2.75 -6.80
CA ILE A 205 10.41 3.84 -6.81
C ILE A 205 9.78 5.16 -7.29
N LEU A 206 10.23 6.30 -6.76
CA LEU A 206 9.90 7.62 -7.32
C LEU A 206 10.19 7.63 -8.83
N LYS A 207 9.22 8.08 -9.63
CA LYS A 207 9.30 8.10 -11.10
C LYS A 207 9.63 9.49 -11.64
N ARG A 208 9.54 9.69 -12.96
CA ARG A 208 9.74 11.00 -13.63
C ARG A 208 8.65 12.00 -13.24
N ALA A 209 8.93 13.30 -13.39
CA ALA A 209 7.98 14.38 -13.09
C ALA A 209 6.65 14.26 -13.86
N THR A 210 6.67 13.73 -15.09
CA THR A 210 5.44 13.45 -15.86
C THR A 210 4.49 12.50 -15.15
N HIS A 211 5.02 11.47 -14.47
CA HIS A 211 4.22 10.56 -13.68
C HIS A 211 3.71 11.23 -12.40
N GLN A 212 4.57 12.00 -11.71
CA GLN A 212 4.15 12.78 -10.55
C GLN A 212 2.96 13.71 -10.88
N HIS A 213 3.00 14.44 -11.99
CA HIS A 213 1.89 15.31 -12.40
C HIS A 213 0.60 14.52 -12.66
N ALA A 214 0.68 13.32 -13.22
CA ALA A 214 -0.48 12.46 -13.41
C ALA A 214 -1.08 12.01 -12.05
N LEU A 215 -0.25 11.70 -11.07
CA LEU A 215 -0.68 11.35 -9.71
C LEU A 215 -1.35 12.54 -9.01
N VAL A 216 -0.76 13.74 -9.12
CA VAL A 216 -1.33 14.98 -8.56
C VAL A 216 -2.68 15.29 -9.18
N ALA A 217 -2.80 15.18 -10.51
CA ALA A 217 -4.06 15.35 -11.21
C ALA A 217 -5.11 14.32 -10.75
N ALA A 218 -4.71 13.06 -10.55
CA ALA A 218 -5.61 12.00 -10.08
C ALA A 218 -6.08 12.22 -8.64
N ALA A 219 -5.15 12.49 -7.72
CA ALA A 219 -5.46 12.72 -6.30
C ALA A 219 -6.39 13.92 -6.10
N THR A 220 -6.17 15.00 -6.84
CA THR A 220 -6.97 16.23 -6.73
C THR A 220 -8.20 16.24 -7.65
N SER A 221 -8.58 15.11 -8.27
CA SER A 221 -9.65 15.08 -9.26
C SER A 221 -11.07 15.10 -8.70
N GLY A 222 -11.25 14.78 -7.41
CA GLY A 222 -12.56 14.49 -6.81
C GLY A 222 -13.14 13.12 -7.21
N SER A 223 -12.38 12.29 -7.95
CA SER A 223 -12.79 10.94 -8.30
C SER A 223 -12.73 10.00 -7.10
N LYS A 224 -13.81 9.24 -6.89
CA LYS A 224 -13.91 8.23 -5.81
C LYS A 224 -12.99 7.02 -5.98
N LYS A 225 -12.28 6.91 -7.11
CA LYS A 225 -11.34 5.82 -7.39
C LYS A 225 -9.94 6.06 -6.80
N PHE A 226 -9.62 7.29 -6.40
CA PHE A 226 -8.33 7.64 -5.84
C PHE A 226 -8.51 8.17 -4.43
N PHE A 227 -7.81 7.59 -3.47
CA PHE A 227 -7.93 7.99 -2.07
C PHE A 227 -6.60 7.89 -1.31
N LEU A 228 -6.58 8.42 -0.10
CA LEU A 228 -5.41 8.48 0.75
C LEU A 228 -4.93 7.08 1.17
N GLY A 229 -3.66 6.80 0.88
CA GLY A 229 -2.91 5.70 1.48
C GLY A 229 -1.45 6.11 1.62
N THR A 230 -1.01 6.34 2.86
CA THR A 230 0.29 7.02 3.11
C THR A 230 1.50 6.19 2.71
N ASP A 231 1.35 4.86 2.77
CA ASP A 231 2.45 3.89 2.79
C ASP A 231 3.59 4.32 3.73
N SER A 232 3.23 4.89 4.89
CA SER A 232 4.22 5.33 5.86
C SER A 232 5.00 4.12 6.40
N ALA A 233 6.25 4.02 6.00
CA ALA A 233 7.11 2.87 6.19
C ALA A 233 8.36 3.25 7.00
N PRO A 234 8.28 3.27 8.33
CA PRO A 234 9.39 3.69 9.18
C PRO A 234 10.53 2.66 9.17
N HIS A 235 11.75 3.18 9.12
CA HIS A 235 13.01 2.46 9.31
C HIS A 235 13.93 3.29 10.21
N ALA A 236 14.73 2.61 11.02
CA ALA A 236 15.78 3.28 11.78
C ALA A 236 16.78 3.94 10.83
N LYS A 237 17.33 5.10 11.22
CA LYS A 237 18.29 5.88 10.41
C LYS A 237 19.44 5.02 9.89
N GLY A 238 20.06 4.22 10.75
CA GLY A 238 21.17 3.33 10.37
C GLY A 238 20.79 2.23 9.36
N ARG A 239 19.49 1.91 9.21
CA ARG A 239 18.99 0.99 8.16
C ARG A 239 18.70 1.70 6.83
N LYS A 240 18.60 3.03 6.82
CA LYS A 240 18.46 3.85 5.61
C LYS A 240 19.84 4.28 5.09
N GLU A 241 20.70 4.72 5.99
CA GLU A 241 22.06 5.22 5.71
C GLU A 241 23.08 4.06 5.83
N ALA A 242 22.92 3.07 4.96
CA ALA A 242 23.74 1.85 4.93
C ALA A 242 24.24 1.55 3.50
N ALA A 243 25.15 0.59 3.38
CA ALA A 243 25.58 0.07 2.07
C ALA A 243 24.40 -0.48 1.24
N CYS A 244 23.36 -0.99 1.90
CA CYS A 244 22.09 -1.37 1.31
C CYS A 244 20.96 -0.77 2.17
N GLY A 245 20.45 0.39 1.78
CA GLY A 245 19.42 1.11 2.52
C GLY A 245 18.02 0.53 2.28
N CYS A 246 17.23 0.38 3.34
CA CYS A 246 15.85 -0.12 3.22
C CYS A 246 14.94 0.85 2.44
N ALA A 247 14.00 0.30 1.67
CA ALA A 247 12.95 1.06 1.01
C ALA A 247 11.84 1.45 2.00
N GLY A 248 11.46 2.73 2.03
CA GLY A 248 10.34 3.24 2.81
C GLY A 248 10.55 4.69 3.25
N SER A 249 9.47 5.48 3.18
CA SER A 249 9.42 6.87 3.63
C SER A 249 8.48 6.97 4.84
N TYR A 250 8.89 7.67 5.89
CA TYR A 250 8.06 7.85 7.08
C TYR A 250 7.27 9.16 7.03
N THR A 251 5.98 9.08 6.71
CA THR A 251 5.09 10.24 6.50
C THR A 251 3.97 10.34 7.52
N ALA A 252 3.77 9.31 8.36
CA ALA A 252 2.65 9.27 9.32
C ALA A 252 2.67 10.39 10.37
N HIS A 253 3.82 11.02 10.62
CA HIS A 253 3.94 12.11 11.59
C HIS A 253 3.23 13.42 11.15
N ALA A 254 2.98 13.57 9.84
CA ALA A 254 2.39 14.78 9.25
C ALA A 254 1.60 14.47 7.95
N ALA A 255 0.94 13.31 7.87
CA ALA A 255 0.38 12.84 6.61
C ALA A 255 -0.69 13.79 6.06
N LEU A 256 -1.64 14.26 6.89
CA LEU A 256 -2.69 15.18 6.40
C LEU A 256 -2.09 16.51 5.94
N GLU A 257 -1.13 17.06 6.67
CA GLU A 257 -0.45 18.30 6.32
C GLU A 257 0.30 18.16 4.97
N LEU A 258 0.97 17.01 4.75
CA LEU A 258 1.66 16.73 3.49
C LEU A 258 0.70 16.61 2.29
N TYR A 259 -0.50 16.04 2.47
CA TYR A 259 -1.51 16.04 1.41
C TYR A 259 -2.10 17.44 1.20
N ALA A 260 -2.38 18.17 2.29
CA ALA A 260 -2.94 19.52 2.22
C ALA A 260 -2.04 20.47 1.44
N GLU A 261 -0.71 20.40 1.61
CA GLU A 261 0.26 21.19 0.85
C GLU A 261 0.11 20.97 -0.67
N VAL A 262 -0.09 19.73 -1.11
CA VAL A 262 -0.30 19.40 -2.52
C VAL A 262 -1.64 19.95 -3.02
N PHE A 263 -2.71 19.75 -2.26
CA PHE A 263 -4.06 20.17 -2.68
C PHE A 263 -4.20 21.70 -2.69
N GLU A 264 -3.58 22.40 -1.74
CA GLU A 264 -3.52 23.88 -1.72
C GLU A 264 -2.75 24.42 -2.92
N LYS A 265 -1.60 23.84 -3.24
CA LYS A 265 -0.79 24.24 -4.40
C LYS A 265 -1.54 24.10 -5.73
N GLU A 266 -2.40 23.09 -5.85
CA GLU A 266 -3.24 22.88 -7.03
C GLU A 266 -4.56 23.68 -6.98
N GLY A 267 -4.82 24.43 -5.91
CA GLY A 267 -6.03 25.23 -5.73
C GLY A 267 -7.29 24.38 -5.57
N LYS A 268 -7.17 23.20 -4.93
CA LYS A 268 -8.21 22.17 -4.84
C LYS A 268 -8.42 21.62 -3.44
N LEU A 269 -8.25 22.45 -2.40
CA LEU A 269 -8.44 22.05 -1.00
C LEU A 269 -9.83 21.49 -0.72
N GLU A 270 -10.85 21.91 -1.47
CA GLU A 270 -12.22 21.41 -1.37
C GLU A 270 -12.34 19.91 -1.67
N ASN A 271 -11.38 19.32 -2.37
CA ASN A 271 -11.34 17.88 -2.67
C ASN A 271 -10.55 17.07 -1.63
N LEU A 272 -9.94 17.69 -0.62
CA LEU A 272 -9.07 17.00 0.35
C LEU A 272 -9.85 16.04 1.27
N GLU A 273 -11.12 16.33 1.56
CA GLU A 273 -11.98 15.50 2.43
C GLU A 273 -12.52 14.24 1.72
N ALA A 274 -12.47 14.20 0.38
CA ALA A 274 -13.14 13.22 -0.46
C ALA A 274 -12.59 11.78 -0.40
#